data_AF-A0A2V8GYY2-F1
#
_entry.id   AF-A0A2V8GYY2-F1
#
_cell.length_a   1.000
_cell.length_b   1.000
_cell.length_c   1.000
_cell.angle_alpha   90.00
_cell.angle_beta   90.00
_cell.angle_gamma   90.00
#
_symmetry.space_group_name_H-M   'P 1'
#
loop_
_entity.id
_entity.type
_entity.pdbx_description
1 polymer ?
#
loop_
_entity_poly.entity_id
_entity_poly.type
_entity_poly.pdbx_seq_one_letter_code
_entity_poly.pdbx_strand_id
1 'polypeptide(L)'
;MKKISFTILLTFTAATAFAQNASQVQKLFEAGQYQRVVESAQPGGDPAVLYTAAQSHQKLGENDRAIETYGALASRDEGDVWHFIGLSGQQLMQDDAEGALASAQQAVGMND
;
A
#
# COMPACT_ATOMS: atom_id res chain seq x y z
N MET A 1 25.64 -18.90 44.88
CA MET A 1 25.35 -19.15 43.45
C MET A 1 24.12 -18.31 43.08
N LYS A 2 24.28 -17.25 42.28
CA LYS A 2 23.23 -16.26 42.01
C LYS A 2 22.85 -16.37 40.54
N LYS A 3 21.62 -16.83 40.27
CA LYS A 3 21.09 -16.99 38.89
C LYS A 3 20.65 -15.61 38.41
N ILE A 4 21.25 -15.12 37.33
CA ILE A 4 20.85 -13.88 36.66
C ILE A 4 19.90 -14.30 35.54
N SER A 5 18.61 -14.07 35.73
CA SER A 5 17.62 -14.22 34.66
C SER A 5 17.70 -13.00 33.75
N PHE A 6 17.99 -13.23 32.48
CA PHE A 6 18.04 -12.20 31.45
C PHE A 6 16.68 -12.14 30.78
N THR A 7 15.85 -11.16 31.14
CA THR A 7 14.59 -10.88 30.44
C THR A 7 14.88 -9.95 29.27
N ILE A 8 14.91 -10.50 28.06
CA ILE A 8 14.96 -9.71 26.82
C ILE A 8 13.53 -9.30 26.49
N LEU A 9 13.19 -8.03 26.72
CA LEU A 9 11.97 -7.43 26.22
C LEU A 9 12.23 -6.94 24.79
N LEU A 10 11.93 -7.79 23.79
CA LEU A 10 11.97 -7.40 22.38
C LEU A 10 10.78 -6.48 22.05
N THR A 11 11.03 -5.18 21.94
CA THR A 11 10.05 -4.21 21.44
C THR A 11 9.99 -4.28 19.91
N PHE A 12 9.12 -5.14 19.37
CA PHE A 12 8.80 -5.28 17.94
C PHE A 12 7.41 -4.67 17.60
N THR A 13 7.11 -3.48 18.11
CA THR A 13 5.72 -2.95 18.09
C THR A 13 5.31 -2.21 16.82
N ALA A 14 6.25 -1.73 16.00
CA ALA A 14 5.89 -0.90 14.83
C ALA A 14 5.32 -1.73 13.66
N ALA A 15 5.97 -2.85 13.31
CA ALA A 15 5.54 -3.71 12.20
C ALA A 15 4.17 -4.35 12.45
N THR A 16 3.85 -4.67 13.71
CA THR A 16 2.54 -5.23 14.06
C THR A 16 1.43 -4.20 13.92
N ALA A 17 1.69 -2.92 14.22
CA ALA A 17 0.69 -1.86 14.09
C ALA A 17 0.27 -1.60 12.64
N PHE A 18 1.23 -1.56 11.70
CA PHE A 18 0.97 -1.38 10.27
C PHE A 18 0.19 -2.55 9.67
N ALA A 19 0.60 -3.79 9.96
CA ALA A 19 -0.09 -4.99 9.49
C ALA A 19 -1.55 -5.07 9.99
N GLN A 20 -1.81 -4.65 11.25
CA GLN A 20 -3.17 -4.59 11.78
C GLN A 20 -4.02 -3.53 11.05
N ASN A 21 -3.45 -2.35 10.81
CA ASN A 21 -4.14 -1.28 10.10
C ASN A 21 -4.49 -1.68 8.65
N ALA A 22 -3.52 -2.18 7.89
CA ALA A 22 -3.74 -2.64 6.52
C ALA A 22 -4.84 -3.73 6.44
N SER A 23 -4.84 -4.69 7.38
CA SER A 23 -5.87 -5.73 7.43
C SER A 23 -7.27 -5.18 7.73
N GLN A 24 -7.38 -4.12 8.52
CA GLN A 24 -8.65 -3.47 8.83
C GLN A 24 -9.17 -2.67 7.63
N VAL A 25 -8.29 -1.92 6.97
CA VAL A 25 -8.61 -1.15 5.75
C VAL A 25 -9.07 -2.08 4.63
N GLN A 26 -8.40 -3.22 4.46
CA GLN A 26 -8.80 -4.24 3.50
C GLN A 26 -10.23 -4.75 3.74
N LYS A 27 -10.62 -5.00 5.00
CA LYS A 27 -11.99 -5.41 5.34
C LYS A 27 -13.03 -4.34 5.00
N LEU A 28 -12.70 -3.05 5.18
CA LEU A 28 -13.58 -1.95 4.79
C LEU A 28 -13.79 -1.92 3.27
N PHE A 29 -12.72 -2.13 2.50
CA PHE A 29 -12.77 -2.22 1.04
C PHE A 29 -13.66 -3.37 0.58
N GLU A 30 -13.46 -4.56 1.12
CA GLU A 30 -14.25 -5.76 0.81
C GLU A 30 -15.72 -5.60 1.19
N ALA A 31 -16.02 -4.82 2.22
CA ALA A 31 -17.38 -4.46 2.62
C ALA A 31 -18.00 -3.33 1.78
N GLY A 32 -17.31 -2.82 0.76
CA GLY A 32 -17.76 -1.72 -0.09
C GLY A 32 -17.76 -0.35 0.60
N GLN A 33 -17.12 -0.21 1.77
CA GLN A 33 -17.05 1.03 2.54
C GLN A 33 -15.92 1.94 2.01
N TYR A 34 -15.88 2.19 0.70
CA TYR A 34 -14.79 2.87 0.01
C TYR A 34 -14.47 4.25 0.58
N GLN A 35 -15.49 5.03 0.98
CA GLN A 35 -15.30 6.32 1.61
C GLN A 35 -14.48 6.24 2.91
N ARG A 36 -14.72 5.21 3.73
CA ARG A 36 -13.97 5.00 4.97
C ARG A 36 -12.55 4.52 4.72
N VAL A 37 -12.31 3.79 3.62
CA VAL A 37 -10.97 3.40 3.20
C VAL A 37 -10.15 4.65 2.88
N VAL A 38 -10.66 5.55 2.04
CA VAL A 38 -9.92 6.76 1.66
C VAL A 38 -9.66 7.69 2.86
N GLU A 39 -10.59 7.76 3.81
CA GLU A 39 -10.41 8.50 5.08
C GLU A 39 -9.33 7.88 6.00
N SER A 40 -9.08 6.57 5.88
CA SER A 40 -8.06 5.88 6.67
C SER A 40 -6.64 6.06 6.14
N ALA A 41 -6.51 6.50 4.87
CA ALA A 41 -5.22 6.73 4.25
C ALA A 41 -4.61 8.06 4.71
N GLN A 42 -3.31 8.06 4.93
CA GLN A 42 -2.53 9.26 5.26
C GLN A 42 -1.38 9.39 4.25
N PRO A 43 -1.03 10.60 3.80
CA PRO A 43 0.14 10.82 2.96
C PRO A 43 1.41 10.24 3.61
N GLY A 44 2.16 9.42 2.87
CA GLY A 44 3.36 8.74 3.40
C GLY A 44 3.08 7.63 4.41
N GLY A 45 1.82 7.21 4.57
CA GLY A 45 1.42 6.09 5.41
C GLY A 45 1.81 4.72 4.85
N ASP A 46 1.22 3.66 5.40
CA ASP A 46 1.42 2.29 4.93
C ASP A 46 1.07 2.19 3.43
N PRO A 47 2.01 1.71 2.58
CA PRO A 47 1.77 1.65 1.16
C PRO A 47 0.63 0.69 0.77
N ALA A 48 0.36 -0.35 1.57
CA ALA A 48 -0.80 -1.22 1.35
C ALA A 48 -2.13 -0.48 1.58
N VAL A 49 -2.18 0.39 2.60
CA VAL A 49 -3.35 1.24 2.87
C VAL A 49 -3.55 2.25 1.74
N LEU A 50 -2.46 2.89 1.28
CA LEU A 50 -2.50 3.81 0.13
C LEU A 50 -2.98 3.11 -1.14
N TYR A 51 -2.53 1.89 -1.40
CA TYR A 51 -2.97 1.11 -2.56
C TYR A 51 -4.47 0.78 -2.50
N THR A 52 -4.98 0.35 -1.34
CA THR A 52 -6.41 0.09 -1.16
C THR A 52 -7.25 1.38 -1.24
N ALA A 53 -6.71 2.52 -0.80
CA ALA A 53 -7.35 3.82 -0.98
C ALA A 53 -7.39 4.26 -2.45
N ALA A 54 -6.32 4.05 -3.22
CA ALA A 54 -6.31 4.32 -4.66
C ALA A 54 -7.39 3.50 -5.40
N GLN A 55 -7.50 2.20 -5.09
CA GLN A 55 -8.57 1.35 -5.64
C GLN A 55 -9.97 1.82 -5.21
N SER A 56 -10.10 2.33 -3.98
CA SER A 56 -11.37 2.88 -3.48
C SER A 56 -11.79 4.14 -4.22
N HIS A 57 -10.85 5.05 -4.50
CA HIS A 57 -11.09 6.22 -5.35
C HIS A 57 -11.63 5.80 -6.73
N GLN A 58 -11.07 4.76 -7.35
CA GLN A 58 -11.61 4.23 -8.62
C GLN A 58 -13.06 3.74 -8.47
N LYS A 59 -13.38 3.02 -7.39
CA LYS A 59 -14.74 2.52 -7.12
C LYS A 59 -15.75 3.64 -6.85
N LEU A 60 -15.28 4.78 -6.35
CA LEU A 60 -16.07 5.99 -6.15
C LEU A 60 -16.20 6.85 -7.43
N GLY A 61 -15.46 6.53 -8.49
CA GLY A 61 -15.41 7.34 -9.72
C GLY A 61 -14.49 8.56 -9.62
N GLU A 62 -13.65 8.63 -8.58
CA GLU A 62 -12.73 9.73 -8.30
C GLU A 62 -11.38 9.48 -8.99
N ASN A 63 -11.40 9.41 -10.32
CA ASN A 63 -10.25 8.95 -11.11
C ASN A 63 -8.99 9.81 -10.91
N ASP A 64 -9.12 11.13 -10.82
CA ASP A 64 -7.99 12.03 -10.58
C ASP A 64 -7.32 11.74 -9.23
N ARG A 65 -8.13 11.48 -8.19
CA ARG A 65 -7.63 11.10 -6.85
C ARG A 65 -6.98 9.73 -6.85
N ALA A 66 -7.51 8.78 -7.62
CA ALA A 66 -6.88 7.48 -7.78
C ALA A 66 -5.49 7.62 -8.42
N ILE A 67 -5.37 8.44 -9.48
CA ILE A 67 -4.09 8.75 -10.13
C ILE A 67 -3.11 9.38 -9.14
N GLU A 68 -3.53 10.41 -8.39
CA GLU A 68 -2.69 11.04 -7.35
C GLU A 68 -2.21 10.02 -6.31
N THR A 69 -3.10 9.13 -5.85
CA THR A 69 -2.80 8.17 -4.79
C THR A 69 -1.87 7.07 -5.29
N TYR A 70 -2.07 6.56 -6.51
CA TYR A 70 -1.11 5.66 -7.16
C TYR A 70 0.23 6.36 -7.40
N GLY A 71 0.23 7.64 -7.78
CA GLY A 71 1.43 8.44 -7.97
C GLY A 71 2.25 8.62 -6.69
N ALA A 72 1.60 8.70 -5.53
CA ALA A 72 2.29 8.72 -4.24
C ALA A 72 3.07 7.41 -3.97
N LEU A 73 2.55 6.27 -4.43
CA LEU A 73 3.27 4.99 -4.41
C LEU A 73 4.38 4.96 -5.46
N ALA A 74 4.11 5.44 -6.67
CA ALA A 74 5.09 5.51 -7.77
C ALA A 74 6.25 6.48 -7.50
N SER A 75 6.08 7.42 -6.57
CA SER A 75 7.13 8.37 -6.18
C SER A 75 8.11 7.80 -5.13
N ARG A 76 7.89 6.56 -4.67
CA ARG A 76 8.81 5.86 -3.77
C ARG A 76 10.08 5.47 -4.52
N ASP A 77 11.13 5.11 -3.79
CA ASP A 77 12.40 4.66 -4.38
C ASP A 77 12.18 3.44 -5.30
N GLU A 78 12.88 3.37 -6.44
CA GLU A 78 12.80 2.24 -7.38
C GLU A 78 13.21 0.89 -6.75
N GLY A 79 13.95 0.91 -5.63
CA GLY A 79 14.27 -0.28 -4.85
C GLY A 79 13.13 -0.79 -3.97
N ASP A 80 12.01 -0.07 -3.87
CA ASP A 80 10.80 -0.48 -3.15
C ASP A 80 9.78 -1.05 -4.14
N VAL A 81 9.31 -2.29 -3.91
CA VAL A 81 8.32 -2.95 -4.77
C VAL A 81 7.05 -2.10 -4.97
N TRP A 82 6.68 -1.28 -3.98
CA TRP A 82 5.52 -0.40 -4.06
C TRP A 82 5.66 0.71 -5.10
N HIS A 83 6.89 1.08 -5.50
CA HIS A 83 7.15 1.97 -6.63
C HIS A 83 6.46 1.44 -7.88
N PHE A 84 6.78 0.20 -8.26
CA PHE A 84 6.27 -0.40 -9.50
C PHE A 84 4.80 -0.80 -9.41
N ILE A 85 4.31 -1.15 -8.23
CA ILE A 85 2.86 -1.36 -8.00
C ILE A 85 2.10 -0.04 -8.20
N GLY A 86 2.60 1.06 -7.64
CA GLY A 86 2.04 2.40 -7.83
C GLY A 86 2.05 2.84 -9.29
N LEU A 87 3.20 2.66 -9.95
CA LEU A 87 3.37 3.02 -11.36
C LEU A 87 2.41 2.24 -12.26
N SER A 88 2.27 0.93 -12.02
CA SER A 88 1.32 0.09 -12.75
C SER A 88 -0.12 0.58 -12.61
N GLY A 89 -0.57 0.87 -11.37
CA GLY A 89 -1.91 1.40 -11.11
C GLY A 89 -2.14 2.77 -11.77
N GLN A 90 -1.16 3.66 -11.72
CA GLN A 90 -1.22 4.96 -12.37
C GLN A 90 -1.35 4.84 -13.89
N GLN A 91 -0.56 3.95 -14.51
CA GLN A 91 -0.58 3.73 -15.95
C GLN A 91 -1.91 3.15 -16.44
N LEU A 92 -2.50 2.20 -15.69
CA LEU A 92 -3.85 1.70 -15.98
C LEU A 92 -4.90 2.81 -15.99
N MET A 93 -4.82 3.74 -15.04
CA MET A 93 -5.73 4.88 -14.97
C MET A 93 -5.54 5.89 -16.11
N GLN A 94 -4.42 5.82 -16.82
CA GLN A 94 -4.06 6.66 -17.95
C GLN A 94 -4.17 5.92 -19.28
N ASP A 95 -4.87 4.77 -19.30
CA ASP A 95 -5.03 3.88 -20.46
C ASP A 95 -3.73 3.33 -21.06
N ASP A 96 -2.62 3.36 -20.31
CA ASP A 96 -1.33 2.77 -20.66
C ASP A 96 -1.23 1.32 -20.16
N ALA A 97 -1.99 0.42 -20.80
CA ALA A 97 -2.05 -0.99 -20.39
C ALA A 97 -0.71 -1.74 -20.58
N GLU A 98 0.05 -1.39 -21.62
CA GLU A 98 1.35 -2.01 -21.90
C GLU A 98 2.39 -1.59 -20.86
N GLY A 99 2.47 -0.29 -20.55
CA GLY A 99 3.32 0.22 -19.50
C GLY A 99 2.93 -0.33 -18.13
N ALA A 100 1.64 -0.41 -17.84
CA ALA A 100 1.15 -0.98 -16.60
C ALA A 100 1.58 -2.44 -16.40
N LEU A 101 1.51 -3.25 -17.47
CA LEU A 101 1.95 -4.64 -17.44
C LEU A 101 3.47 -4.75 -17.21
N ALA A 102 4.26 -3.92 -17.88
CA ALA A 102 5.71 -3.88 -17.69
C ALA A 102 6.09 -3.54 -16.24
N SER A 103 5.46 -2.52 -15.66
CA SER A 103 5.66 -2.13 -14.25
C SER A 103 5.25 -3.26 -13.29
N ALA A 104 4.11 -3.91 -13.52
CA ALA A 104 3.68 -5.06 -12.70
C ALA A 104 4.69 -6.22 -12.75
N GLN A 105 5.28 -6.49 -13.91
CA GLN A 105 6.32 -7.52 -14.05
C GLN A 105 7.60 -7.17 -13.29
N GLN A 106 8.01 -5.90 -13.28
CA GLN A 106 9.13 -5.44 -12.45
C GLN A 106 8.84 -5.69 -10.96
N ALA A 107 7.65 -5.34 -10.48
CA ALA A 107 7.26 -5.58 -9.09
C ALA A 107 7.34 -7.06 -8.69
N VAL A 108 6.86 -7.96 -9.56
CA VAL A 108 6.94 -9.42 -9.32
C VAL A 108 8.39 -9.87 -9.22
N GLY A 109 9.25 -9.45 -10.14
CA GLY A 109 10.67 -9.85 -10.16
C GLY A 109 11.50 -9.33 -8.97
N MET A 110 11.00 -8.36 -8.20
CA MET A 110 11.64 -7.88 -6.98
C MET A 110 11.36 -8.74 -5.74
N ASN A 111 10.32 -9.59 -5.80
CA ASN A 111 9.89 -10.43 -4.68
C ASN A 111 10.29 -11.90 -4.83
N ASP A 112 11.08 -12.22 -5.87
CA ASP A 112 11.70 -13.52 -6.15
C ASP A 112 13.13 -13.59 -5.61
#